data_AF-A0A953TK22-F1
#
_entry.id   AF-A0A953TK22-F1
#
_cell.length_a   1.000
_cell.length_b   1.000
_cell.length_c   1.000
_cell.angle_alpha   90.00
_cell.angle_beta   90.00
_cell.angle_gamma   90.00
#
_symmetry.space_group_name_H-M   'P 1'
#
loop_
_entity.id
_entity.type
_entity.pdbx_description
1 polymer ?
#
loop_
_entity_poly.entity_id
_entity_poly.type
_entity_poly.pdbx_seq_one_letter_code
_entity_poly.pdbx_strand_id
1 'polypeptide(L)'
;MKTARIIVLDSLLCCAVALALAGCGADNPDGGKTISGPVAIAKPEAPATPPEILAAAKALMGNEAQVLAFGDLARTGKRQFLAANVVPKTPTNNIPGTIVTRAAVVEESGGKWNEVLICDGHLKNLKGYLGLTPIAAVNGWRLQFEQDPKKGLTLYFTPLQGGATQHVLPIGVQWNPETKRYQSLDQSFQNFLIESPSLERGQSR
;
A
#
# COMPACT_ATOMS: atom_id res chain seq x y z
N MET A 1 -59.78 -0.19 29.38
CA MET A 1 -59.49 -1.24 28.37
C MET A 1 -58.04 -1.70 28.59
N LYS A 2 -57.86 -3.01 28.84
CA LYS A 2 -56.63 -3.83 28.86
C LYS A 2 -55.46 -3.44 29.80
N THR A 3 -55.59 -3.92 31.03
CA THR A 3 -54.69 -4.81 31.81
C THR A 3 -53.18 -4.89 31.52
N ALA A 4 -52.40 -4.77 32.60
CA ALA A 4 -50.96 -4.99 32.75
C ALA A 4 -50.47 -6.43 32.51
N ARG A 5 -49.16 -6.61 32.28
CA ARG A 5 -48.33 -7.68 32.90
C ARG A 5 -46.81 -7.43 32.75
N ILE A 6 -46.14 -7.58 33.88
CA ILE A 6 -44.71 -7.61 34.16
C ILE A 6 -44.16 -8.99 33.81
N ILE A 7 -42.95 -9.09 33.25
CA ILE A 7 -42.07 -10.26 33.41
C ILE A 7 -40.65 -9.76 33.72
N VAL A 8 -40.19 -10.13 34.91
CA VAL A 8 -38.83 -10.09 35.45
C VAL A 8 -38.16 -11.43 35.11
N LEU A 9 -36.86 -11.43 34.78
CA LEU A 9 -35.89 -12.54 34.91
C LEU A 9 -34.52 -11.87 34.70
N ASP A 10 -33.72 -11.49 35.71
CA ASP A 10 -33.06 -12.25 36.76
C ASP A 10 -32.17 -13.39 36.23
N SER A 11 -30.84 -13.16 36.22
CA SER A 11 -29.81 -14.18 36.38
C SER A 11 -28.44 -13.52 36.61
N LEU A 12 -28.22 -13.27 37.89
CA LEU A 12 -26.97 -13.11 38.60
C LEU A 12 -25.97 -14.25 38.27
N LEU A 13 -24.71 -13.95 37.95
CA LEU A 13 -23.61 -14.89 38.19
C LEU A 13 -22.32 -14.13 38.56
N CYS A 14 -22.10 -14.05 39.88
CA CYS A 14 -20.88 -13.59 40.53
C CYS A 14 -19.93 -14.77 40.81
N CYS A 15 -18.63 -14.46 40.75
CA CYS A 15 -17.51 -15.04 41.50
C CYS A 15 -17.09 -16.51 41.26
N ALA A 16 -15.84 -16.69 40.81
CA ALA A 16 -14.87 -17.55 41.50
C ALA A 16 -13.42 -17.29 41.02
N VAL A 17 -12.67 -16.58 41.87
CA VAL A 17 -11.20 -16.61 41.92
C VAL A 17 -10.84 -17.66 42.97
N ALA A 18 -9.98 -18.64 42.65
CA ALA A 18 -9.15 -19.35 43.63
C ALA A 18 -8.18 -20.38 43.00
N LEU A 19 -6.89 -20.15 43.28
CA LEU A 19 -5.89 -21.09 43.82
C LEU A 19 -5.32 -22.25 42.97
N ALA A 20 -4.07 -22.01 42.57
CA ALA A 20 -2.87 -22.86 42.63
C ALA A 20 -3.00 -24.34 43.07
N LEU A 21 -2.39 -25.20 42.25
CA LEU A 21 -1.70 -26.41 42.72
C LEU A 21 -0.30 -26.49 42.12
N ALA A 22 0.66 -26.70 43.02
CA ALA A 22 2.06 -26.94 42.78
C ALA A 22 2.30 -28.33 42.15
N GLY A 23 3.34 -28.44 41.33
CA GLY A 23 3.95 -29.70 40.91
C GLY A 23 5.47 -29.57 40.97
N CYS A 24 6.07 -30.31 41.90
CA CYS A 24 7.49 -30.32 42.26
C CYS A 24 8.40 -30.90 41.16
N GLY A 25 9.67 -30.45 41.16
CA GLY A 25 10.75 -31.07 40.41
C GLY A 25 12.13 -30.49 40.69
N ALA A 26 12.69 -30.83 41.86
CA ALA A 26 14.10 -30.99 42.25
C ALA A 26 15.12 -29.82 42.14
N ASP A 27 15.79 -29.58 43.27
CA ASP A 27 16.96 -28.73 43.53
C ASP A 27 18.22 -29.17 42.75
N ASN A 28 19.00 -28.21 42.23
CA ASN A 28 20.25 -27.72 42.86
C ASN A 28 20.98 -26.68 41.97
N PRO A 29 21.91 -25.89 42.56
CA PRO A 29 22.31 -24.56 42.11
C PRO A 29 23.61 -24.58 41.30
N ASP A 30 23.81 -23.58 40.44
CA ASP A 30 25.05 -22.78 40.42
C ASP A 30 24.98 -21.65 39.38
N GLY A 31 25.61 -20.54 39.74
CA GLY A 31 25.54 -19.26 39.04
C GLY A 31 26.04 -19.30 37.59
N GLY A 32 25.36 -18.54 36.74
CA GLY A 32 25.74 -18.39 35.34
C GLY A 32 24.96 -17.30 34.63
N LYS A 33 25.28 -16.05 34.95
CA LYS A 33 24.96 -14.81 34.22
C LYS A 33 24.59 -15.06 32.74
N THR A 34 23.30 -14.98 32.39
CA THR A 34 22.87 -14.85 31.00
C THR A 34 21.96 -13.63 30.86
N ILE A 35 22.48 -12.70 30.07
CA ILE A 35 21.91 -11.44 29.65
C ILE A 35 20.62 -11.77 28.88
N SER A 36 19.49 -11.23 29.31
CA SER A 36 18.27 -11.21 28.52
C SER A 36 18.52 -10.37 27.26
N GLY A 37 18.90 -11.04 26.17
CA GLY A 37 18.90 -10.43 24.85
C GLY A 37 17.47 -10.07 24.44
N PRO A 38 17.26 -8.99 23.67
CA PRO A 38 15.93 -8.59 23.24
C PRO A 38 15.32 -9.71 22.41
N VAL A 39 14.13 -10.15 22.81
CA VAL A 39 13.25 -11.02 22.03
C VAL A 39 13.03 -10.36 20.68
N ALA A 40 13.60 -10.94 19.63
CA ALA A 40 13.34 -10.52 18.26
C ALA A 40 11.85 -10.71 18.00
N ILE A 41 11.11 -9.60 17.98
CA ILE A 41 9.73 -9.57 17.52
C ILE A 41 9.77 -9.96 16.05
N ALA A 42 9.31 -11.18 15.75
CA ALA A 42 9.18 -11.64 14.39
C ALA A 42 8.25 -10.68 13.64
N LYS A 43 8.81 -9.98 12.64
CA LYS A 43 8.07 -9.16 11.69
C LYS A 43 6.98 -10.05 11.07
N PRO A 44 5.69 -9.66 11.10
CA PRO A 44 4.64 -10.43 10.45
C PRO A 44 5.01 -10.68 8.98
N GLU A 45 5.12 -11.95 8.58
CA GLU A 45 5.30 -12.32 7.18
C GLU A 45 4.08 -11.82 6.41
N ALA A 46 4.32 -10.96 5.41
CA ALA A 46 3.29 -10.56 4.48
C ALA A 46 2.75 -11.84 3.79
N PRO A 47 1.43 -11.95 3.54
CA PRO A 47 0.87 -13.10 2.85
C PRO A 47 1.62 -13.34 1.53
N ALA A 48 2.00 -14.59 1.28
CA ALA A 48 2.69 -14.94 0.04
C ALA A 48 1.85 -14.51 -1.17
N THR A 49 2.44 -13.74 -2.08
CA THR A 49 1.76 -13.26 -3.28
C THR A 49 1.23 -14.43 -4.11
N PRO A 50 -0.06 -14.45 -4.50
CA PRO A 50 -0.64 -15.51 -5.31
C PRO A 50 0.13 -15.73 -6.64
N PRO A 51 0.37 -16.98 -7.08
CA PRO A 51 1.16 -17.27 -8.27
C PRO A 51 0.67 -16.58 -9.55
N GLU A 52 -0.64 -16.45 -9.71
CA GLU A 52 -1.25 -15.78 -10.86
C GLU A 52 -0.98 -14.27 -10.89
N ILE A 53 -0.91 -13.64 -9.72
CA ILE A 53 -0.56 -12.21 -9.60
C ILE A 53 0.92 -12.02 -9.91
N LEU A 54 1.79 -12.89 -9.38
CA LEU A 54 3.21 -12.85 -9.69
C LEU A 54 3.48 -13.08 -11.18
N ALA A 55 2.79 -14.03 -11.80
CA ALA A 55 2.89 -14.30 -13.24
C ALA A 55 2.42 -13.09 -14.07
N ALA A 56 1.30 -12.48 -13.71
CA ALA A 56 0.79 -11.28 -14.38
C ALA A 56 1.75 -10.09 -14.26
N ALA A 57 2.30 -9.85 -13.05
CA ALA A 57 3.29 -8.80 -12.83
C ALA A 57 4.52 -9.01 -13.72
N LYS A 58 5.06 -10.23 -13.78
CA LYS A 58 6.20 -10.56 -14.65
C LYS A 58 5.88 -10.40 -16.14
N ALA A 59 4.68 -10.78 -16.57
CA ALA A 59 4.26 -10.63 -17.96
C ALA A 59 4.14 -9.15 -18.39
N LEU A 60 3.68 -8.27 -17.49
CA LEU A 60 3.48 -6.84 -17.78
C LEU A 60 4.74 -6.00 -17.62
N MET A 61 5.58 -6.34 -16.63
CA MET A 61 6.70 -5.49 -16.20
C MET A 61 8.09 -6.13 -16.35
N GLY A 62 8.16 -7.40 -16.73
CA GLY A 62 9.39 -8.16 -16.89
C GLY A 62 9.80 -8.93 -15.63
N ASN A 63 10.92 -9.65 -15.70
CA ASN A 63 11.36 -10.56 -14.63
C ASN A 63 11.75 -9.85 -13.32
N GLU A 64 12.01 -8.55 -13.37
CA GLU A 64 12.38 -7.72 -12.22
C GLU A 64 11.17 -7.18 -11.45
N ALA A 65 9.95 -7.48 -11.92
CA ALA A 65 8.72 -7.02 -11.30
C ALA A 65 8.55 -7.57 -9.89
N GLN A 66 8.31 -6.66 -8.94
CA GLN A 66 7.96 -6.98 -7.56
C GLN A 66 6.52 -6.54 -7.29
N VAL A 67 5.73 -7.43 -6.69
CA VAL A 67 4.38 -7.10 -6.24
C VAL A 67 4.47 -6.51 -4.84
N LEU A 68 4.04 -5.27 -4.67
CA LEU A 68 4.14 -4.50 -3.43
C LEU A 68 2.85 -4.56 -2.60
N ALA A 69 1.70 -4.67 -3.26
CA ALA A 69 0.38 -4.83 -2.64
C ALA A 69 -0.58 -5.55 -3.58
N PHE A 70 -1.59 -6.23 -3.05
CA PHE A 70 -2.64 -6.86 -3.84
C PHE A 70 -3.95 -6.97 -3.05
N GLY A 71 -5.07 -7.13 -3.76
CA GLY A 71 -6.42 -7.20 -3.17
C GLY A 71 -7.37 -6.20 -3.83
N ASP A 72 -8.41 -5.76 -3.14
CA ASP A 72 -9.29 -4.68 -3.61
C ASP A 72 -8.68 -3.31 -3.24
N LEU A 73 -7.64 -2.93 -3.97
CA LEU A 73 -6.84 -1.74 -3.68
C LEU A 73 -7.65 -0.45 -3.87
N ALA A 74 -8.59 -0.41 -4.82
CA ALA A 74 -9.43 0.77 -5.08
C ALA A 74 -10.76 0.78 -4.30
N ARG A 75 -11.05 -0.25 -3.48
CA ARG A 75 -12.36 -0.43 -2.80
C ARG A 75 -13.54 -0.46 -3.77
N THR A 76 -13.36 -1.15 -4.89
CA THR A 76 -14.34 -1.27 -5.98
C THR A 76 -14.95 -2.67 -6.09
N GLY A 77 -14.50 -3.62 -5.25
CA GLY A 77 -14.82 -5.04 -5.35
C GLY A 77 -13.99 -5.79 -6.41
N LYS A 78 -13.07 -5.12 -7.10
CA LYS A 78 -12.23 -5.72 -8.13
C LYS A 78 -10.86 -6.12 -7.60
N ARG A 79 -10.29 -7.18 -8.15
CA ARG A 79 -8.93 -7.60 -7.83
C ARG A 79 -7.92 -6.68 -8.51
N GLN A 80 -7.02 -6.12 -7.71
CA GLN A 80 -5.93 -5.28 -8.17
C GLN A 80 -4.61 -5.71 -7.52
N PHE A 81 -3.50 -5.33 -8.16
CA PHE A 81 -2.18 -5.38 -7.54
C PHE A 81 -1.34 -4.16 -7.93
N LEU A 82 -0.48 -3.73 -7.01
CA LEU A 82 0.58 -2.76 -7.23
C LEU A 82 1.87 -3.52 -7.50
N ALA A 83 2.46 -3.31 -8.68
CA ALA A 83 3.75 -3.87 -9.05
C ALA A 83 4.75 -2.77 -9.36
N ALA A 84 6.04 -3.04 -9.13
CA ALA A 84 7.13 -2.11 -9.38
C ALA A 84 8.44 -2.79 -9.77
N ASN A 85 9.22 -2.12 -10.61
CA ASN A 85 10.62 -2.43 -10.86
C ASN A 85 11.47 -1.60 -9.88
N VAL A 86 11.85 -2.23 -8.77
CA VAL A 86 12.55 -1.59 -7.65
C VAL A 86 14.04 -1.54 -7.95
N VAL A 87 14.67 -0.38 -7.74
CA VAL A 87 16.12 -0.23 -7.89
C VAL A 87 16.84 -0.89 -6.69
N PRO A 88 17.65 -1.94 -6.91
CA PRO A 88 18.37 -2.61 -5.83
C PRO A 88 19.37 -1.66 -5.17
N LYS A 89 19.64 -1.85 -3.87
CA LYS A 89 20.71 -1.13 -3.14
C LYS A 89 20.58 0.39 -3.19
N THR A 90 19.35 0.89 -3.02
CA THR A 90 19.14 2.34 -2.85
C THR A 90 19.94 2.82 -1.62
N PRO A 91 20.79 3.87 -1.72
CA PRO A 91 21.48 4.42 -0.57
C PRO A 91 20.48 4.76 0.53
N THR A 92 20.81 4.43 1.77
CA THR A 92 20.00 4.75 2.94
C THR A 92 20.00 6.26 3.19
N ASN A 93 19.31 7.01 2.33
CA ASN A 93 18.95 8.39 2.59
C ASN A 93 17.70 8.38 3.48
N ASN A 94 17.64 9.29 4.45
CA ASN A 94 16.54 9.40 5.42
C ASN A 94 15.17 9.80 4.81
N ILE A 95 15.01 9.74 3.49
CA ILE A 95 13.78 10.11 2.79
C ILE A 95 12.95 8.82 2.58
N PRO A 96 11.76 8.70 3.20
CA PRO A 96 10.93 7.50 3.10
C PRO A 96 10.54 7.16 1.66
N GLY A 97 10.37 5.87 1.38
CA GLY A 97 9.89 5.37 0.08
C GLY A 97 10.92 4.60 -0.72
N THR A 98 10.40 3.72 -1.57
CA THR A 98 11.15 2.81 -2.42
C THR A 98 11.47 3.49 -3.75
N ILE A 99 12.73 3.44 -4.19
CA ILE A 99 13.07 3.93 -5.54
C ILE A 99 12.65 2.89 -6.57
N VAL A 100 11.89 3.34 -7.57
CA VAL A 100 11.38 2.53 -8.67
C VAL A 100 11.65 3.21 -10.01
N THR A 101 11.94 2.41 -11.05
CA THR A 101 12.02 2.91 -12.43
C THR A 101 10.67 2.83 -13.13
N ARG A 102 9.87 1.82 -12.77
CA ARG A 102 8.49 1.65 -13.21
C ARG A 102 7.61 1.20 -12.05
N ALA A 103 6.37 1.67 -12.02
CA ALA A 103 5.31 1.12 -11.17
C ALA A 103 4.00 1.07 -11.94
N ALA A 104 3.11 0.14 -11.58
CA ALA A 104 1.78 0.05 -12.15
C ALA A 104 0.77 -0.45 -11.11
N VAL A 105 -0.45 0.09 -11.16
CA VAL A 105 -1.62 -0.57 -10.58
C VAL A 105 -2.32 -1.31 -11.70
N VAL A 106 -2.53 -2.60 -11.47
CA VAL A 106 -3.11 -3.52 -12.45
C VAL A 106 -4.42 -4.05 -11.90
N GLU A 107 -5.46 -4.06 -12.73
CA GLU A 107 -6.80 -4.53 -12.38
C GLU A 107 -7.17 -5.75 -13.23
N GLU A 108 -7.81 -6.74 -12.59
CA GLU A 108 -8.45 -7.86 -13.27
C GLU A 108 -9.82 -7.44 -13.81
N SER A 109 -10.03 -7.66 -15.10
CA SER A 109 -11.32 -7.46 -15.75
C SER A 109 -11.51 -8.49 -16.86
N GLY A 110 -12.51 -9.36 -16.69
CA GLY A 110 -12.87 -10.36 -17.70
C GLY A 110 -11.78 -11.41 -17.94
N GLY A 111 -11.10 -11.86 -16.88
CA GLY A 111 -10.02 -12.83 -16.94
C GLY A 111 -8.71 -12.26 -17.47
N LYS A 112 -8.60 -10.94 -17.65
CA LYS A 112 -7.42 -10.26 -18.15
C LYS A 112 -6.94 -9.21 -17.15
N TRP A 113 -5.62 -9.05 -17.08
CA TRP A 113 -4.96 -8.03 -16.28
C TRP A 113 -4.70 -6.79 -17.13
N ASN A 114 -5.12 -5.62 -16.65
CA ASN A 114 -4.99 -4.36 -17.36
C ASN A 114 -4.32 -3.32 -16.45
N GLU A 115 -3.31 -2.61 -16.97
CA GLU A 115 -2.72 -1.48 -16.26
C GLU A 115 -3.70 -0.31 -16.21
N VAL A 116 -4.15 0.07 -15.01
CA VAL A 116 -5.10 1.18 -14.78
C VAL A 116 -4.43 2.45 -14.27
N LEU A 117 -3.19 2.33 -13.79
CA LEU A 117 -2.26 3.40 -13.49
C LEU A 117 -0.87 2.94 -13.90
N ILE A 118 -0.14 3.77 -14.63
CA ILE A 118 1.24 3.51 -15.09
C ILE A 118 2.12 4.65 -14.63
N CYS A 119 3.31 4.29 -14.15
CA CYS A 119 4.37 5.20 -13.77
C CYS A 119 5.65 4.76 -14.49
N ASP A 120 5.95 5.34 -15.65
CA ASP A 120 7.09 5.00 -16.52
C ASP A 120 7.81 6.26 -17.05
N GLY A 121 8.38 7.03 -16.14
CA GLY A 121 8.91 8.37 -16.41
C GLY A 121 7.84 9.48 -16.42
N HIS A 122 6.57 9.11 -16.57
CA HIS A 122 5.40 9.96 -16.34
C HIS A 122 4.31 9.18 -15.60
N LEU A 123 3.40 9.87 -14.91
CA LEU A 123 2.21 9.26 -14.31
C LEU A 123 1.03 9.33 -15.29
N LYS A 124 0.43 8.19 -15.58
CA LYS A 124 -0.65 8.04 -16.56
C LYS A 124 -1.76 7.14 -16.02
N ASN A 125 -3.01 7.47 -16.30
CA ASN A 125 -4.16 6.56 -16.16
C ASN A 125 -4.74 6.22 -17.54
N LEU A 126 -5.90 5.54 -17.56
CA LEU A 126 -6.62 5.17 -18.78
C LEU A 126 -7.06 6.36 -19.67
N LYS A 127 -7.03 7.60 -19.15
CA LYS A 127 -7.42 8.82 -19.86
C LYS A 127 -6.24 9.71 -20.26
N GLY A 128 -5.03 9.41 -19.79
CA GLY A 128 -3.82 10.15 -20.15
C GLY A 128 -2.98 10.51 -18.94
N TYR A 129 -2.23 11.61 -19.05
CA TYR A 129 -1.31 12.04 -18.01
C TYR A 129 -2.04 12.60 -16.81
N LEU A 130 -1.52 12.29 -15.62
CA LEU A 130 -2.05 12.83 -14.38
C LEU A 130 -1.56 14.25 -14.12
N GLY A 131 -2.36 15.04 -13.39
CA GLY A 131 -1.97 16.38 -12.95
C GLY A 131 -0.69 16.36 -12.10
N LEU A 132 0.08 17.45 -12.15
CA LEU A 132 1.39 17.61 -11.49
C LEU A 132 2.52 16.72 -12.02
N THR A 133 2.25 15.81 -12.97
CA THR A 133 3.32 15.04 -13.63
C THR A 133 4.32 15.99 -14.29
N PRO A 134 5.64 15.84 -14.07
CA PRO A 134 6.66 16.63 -14.74
C PRO A 134 6.52 16.56 -16.27
N ILE A 135 6.76 17.69 -16.95
CA ILE A 135 6.71 17.74 -18.43
C ILE A 135 7.82 16.87 -19.02
N ALA A 136 9.05 17.03 -18.52
CA ALA A 136 10.16 16.18 -18.88
C ALA A 136 10.01 14.79 -18.23
N ALA A 137 10.29 13.74 -18.99
CA ALA A 137 10.36 12.39 -18.44
C ALA A 137 11.43 12.32 -17.35
N VAL A 138 11.14 11.58 -16.28
CA VAL A 138 12.09 11.33 -15.19
C VAL A 138 12.63 9.90 -15.25
N ASN A 139 13.85 9.68 -14.77
CA ASN A 139 14.49 8.36 -14.84
C ASN A 139 14.04 7.40 -13.72
N GLY A 140 13.24 7.90 -12.79
CA GLY A 140 12.69 7.10 -11.70
C GLY A 140 11.91 7.95 -10.72
N TRP A 141 11.28 7.24 -9.79
CA TRP A 141 10.39 7.79 -8.80
C TRP A 141 10.74 7.20 -7.44
N ARG A 142 10.58 8.01 -6.40
CA ARG A 142 10.45 7.52 -5.04
C ARG A 142 8.97 7.30 -4.78
N LEU A 143 8.60 6.04 -4.59
CA LEU A 143 7.24 5.57 -4.33
C LEU A 143 7.05 5.32 -2.83
N GLN A 144 6.03 5.96 -2.27
CA GLN A 144 5.43 5.58 -1.00
C GLN A 144 3.97 5.18 -1.24
N PHE A 145 3.43 4.31 -0.40
CA PHE A 145 2.03 3.92 -0.52
C PHE A 145 1.44 3.54 0.83
N GLU A 146 0.13 3.79 0.95
CA GLU A 146 -0.67 3.49 2.14
C GLU A 146 -1.93 2.77 1.70
N GLN A 147 -2.37 1.79 2.49
CA GLN A 147 -3.66 1.13 2.29
C GLN A 147 -4.59 1.51 3.44
N ASP A 148 -5.62 2.28 3.13
CA ASP A 148 -6.66 2.66 4.07
C ASP A 148 -7.90 1.76 3.93
N PRO A 149 -8.56 1.36 5.04
CA PRO A 149 -9.79 0.57 4.99
C PRO A 149 -10.94 1.25 4.24
N LYS A 150 -11.01 2.59 4.25
CA LYS A 150 -12.10 3.38 3.65
C LYS A 150 -11.72 3.93 2.28
N LYS A 151 -10.53 4.55 2.18
CA LYS A 151 -10.07 5.23 0.97
C LYS A 151 -9.37 4.30 -0.02
N GLY A 152 -8.95 3.11 0.42
CA GLY A 152 -8.15 2.19 -0.39
C GLY A 152 -6.70 2.62 -0.50
N LEU A 153 -6.08 2.31 -1.63
CA LEU A 153 -4.68 2.59 -1.94
C LEU A 153 -4.48 4.08 -2.24
N THR A 154 -3.57 4.68 -1.49
CA THR A 154 -3.02 6.01 -1.79
C THR A 154 -1.56 5.85 -2.14
N LEU A 155 -1.14 6.46 -3.24
CA LEU A 155 0.23 6.41 -3.77
C LEU A 155 0.81 7.81 -3.70
N TYR A 156 2.10 7.91 -3.36
CA TYR A 156 2.83 9.17 -3.37
C TYR A 156 4.09 9.01 -4.21
N PHE A 157 4.16 9.78 -5.30
CA PHE A 157 5.24 9.73 -6.27
C PHE A 157 6.08 10.99 -6.19
N THR A 158 7.35 10.86 -5.79
CA THR A 158 8.32 11.97 -5.85
C THR A 158 9.28 11.71 -7.00
N PRO A 159 9.38 12.60 -8.01
CA PRO A 159 10.29 12.39 -9.12
C PRO A 159 11.74 12.45 -8.66
N LEU A 160 12.59 11.54 -9.16
CA LEU A 160 14.03 11.61 -8.96
C LEU A 160 14.63 12.58 -9.96
N GLN A 161 14.64 13.87 -9.64
CA GLN A 161 15.46 14.83 -10.38
C GLN A 161 16.94 14.65 -10.02
N GLY A 162 17.83 14.71 -11.02
CA GLY A 162 19.26 14.42 -10.89
C GLY A 162 20.11 15.40 -10.06
N GLY A 163 19.52 16.09 -9.06
CA GLY A 163 20.22 17.05 -8.20
C GLY A 163 19.64 17.07 -6.79
N ALA A 164 20.51 16.97 -5.79
CA ALA A 164 20.17 16.73 -4.38
C ALA A 164 19.55 17.93 -3.61
N THR A 165 19.05 18.97 -4.28
CA THR A 165 18.80 20.28 -3.63
C THR A 165 17.43 20.90 -3.86
N GLN A 166 16.48 20.24 -4.51
CA GLN A 166 15.10 20.72 -4.57
C GLN A 166 14.17 19.83 -3.75
N HIS A 167 13.51 20.41 -2.74
CA HIS A 167 12.41 19.72 -2.06
C HIS A 167 11.23 19.66 -3.02
N VAL A 168 11.14 18.55 -3.76
CA VAL A 168 9.98 18.27 -4.61
C VAL A 168 8.90 17.64 -3.74
N LEU A 169 7.71 18.23 -3.74
CA LEU A 169 6.55 17.64 -3.07
C LEU A 169 6.11 16.37 -3.80
N PRO A 170 5.70 15.31 -3.08
CA PRO A 170 5.12 14.13 -3.72
C PRO A 170 3.82 14.46 -4.45
N ILE A 171 3.60 13.79 -5.57
CA ILE A 171 2.30 13.75 -6.25
C ILE A 171 1.48 12.64 -5.60
N GLY A 172 0.41 13.00 -4.90
CA GLY A 172 -0.54 12.04 -4.36
C GLY A 172 -1.45 11.51 -5.46
N VAL A 173 -1.71 10.20 -5.49
CA VAL A 173 -2.58 9.55 -6.47
C VAL A 173 -3.49 8.57 -5.75
N GLN A 174 -4.79 8.64 -6.00
CA GLN A 174 -5.80 7.77 -5.40
C GLN A 174 -6.91 7.45 -6.40
N TRP A 175 -7.64 6.36 -6.19
CA TRP A 175 -8.84 6.05 -6.96
C TRP A 175 -9.94 7.10 -6.73
N ASN A 176 -10.39 7.77 -7.79
CA ASN A 176 -11.55 8.65 -7.74
C ASN A 176 -12.82 7.84 -8.08
N PRO A 177 -13.77 7.69 -7.14
CA PRO A 177 -15.00 6.92 -7.36
C PRO A 177 -15.96 7.58 -8.35
N GLU A 178 -15.94 8.90 -8.49
CA GLU A 178 -16.80 9.65 -9.42
C GLU A 178 -16.37 9.42 -10.87
N THR A 179 -15.06 9.41 -11.09
CA THR A 179 -14.47 9.31 -12.43
C THR A 179 -14.00 7.89 -12.76
N LYS A 180 -14.06 6.97 -11.79
CA LYS A 180 -13.73 5.55 -11.89
C LYS A 180 -12.32 5.29 -12.44
N ARG A 181 -11.34 6.03 -11.92
CA ARG A 181 -9.92 5.91 -12.28
C ARG A 181 -9.02 6.54 -11.23
N TYR A 182 -7.75 6.15 -11.22
CA TYR A 182 -6.74 6.82 -10.39
C TYR A 182 -6.50 8.25 -10.89
N GLN A 183 -6.48 9.21 -9.97
CA GLN A 183 -6.27 10.63 -10.24
C GLN A 183 -5.30 11.25 -9.24
N SER A 184 -4.61 12.31 -9.68
CA SER A 184 -3.79 13.11 -8.78
C SER A 184 -4.65 13.82 -7.74
N LEU A 185 -4.10 13.96 -6.55
CA LEU A 185 -4.61 14.80 -5.48
C LEU A 185 -3.93 16.17 -5.51
N ASP A 186 -4.56 17.16 -4.91
CA ASP A 186 -3.94 18.44 -4.61
C ASP A 186 -2.80 18.30 -3.59
N GLN A 187 -2.10 19.40 -3.30
CA GLN A 187 -0.98 19.41 -2.37
C GLN A 187 -1.37 19.11 -0.91
N SER A 188 -2.67 19.14 -0.58
CA SER A 188 -3.19 18.76 0.74
C SER A 188 -3.51 17.26 0.83
N PHE A 189 -3.43 16.54 -0.29
CA PHE A 189 -3.81 15.14 -0.46
C PHE A 189 -5.27 14.85 -0.08
N GLN A 190 -6.16 15.84 -0.20
CA GLN A 190 -7.59 15.68 0.14
C GLN A 190 -8.51 15.71 -1.08
N ASN A 191 -8.22 16.56 -2.07
CA ASN A 191 -9.12 16.75 -3.20
C ASN A 191 -8.48 16.24 -4.49
N PHE A 192 -9.29 15.65 -5.38
CA PHE A 192 -8.85 15.27 -6.71
C PHE A 192 -8.63 16.50 -7.59
N LEU A 193 -7.53 16.49 -8.33
CA LEU A 193 -7.29 17.48 -9.37
C LEU A 193 -8.09 17.14 -10.62
N ILE A 194 -8.65 18.16 -11.25
CA ILE A 194 -9.30 18.03 -12.55
C ILE A 194 -8.24 17.58 -13.55
N GLU A 195 -8.54 16.52 -14.30
CA GLU A 195 -7.65 16.02 -15.33
C GLU A 195 -7.54 17.05 -16.46
N SER A 196 -6.31 17.49 -16.76
CA SER A 196 -6.04 18.26 -17.97
C SER A 196 -6.14 17.32 -19.18
N PRO A 197 -6.94 17.64 -20.22
CA PRO A 197 -7.18 16.75 -21.35
C PRO A 197 -5.94 16.33 -22.16
N SER A 198 -4.77 16.95 -21.96
CA SER A 198 -3.57 16.61 -22.71
C SER A 198 -2.33 17.32 -22.17
N LEU A 199 -1.26 16.57 -21.88
CA LEU A 199 0.04 17.02 -22.40
C LEU A 199 -0.12 16.86 -23.90
N GLU A 200 -0.40 17.94 -24.63
CA GLU A 200 -0.33 17.88 -26.08
C GLU A 200 1.05 17.31 -26.41
N ARG A 201 1.10 16.36 -27.34
CA ARG A 201 2.35 15.93 -27.96
C ARG A 201 3.04 17.21 -28.42
N GLY A 202 4.03 17.67 -27.66
CA GLY A 202 4.99 18.66 -28.14
C GLY A 202 5.55 18.06 -29.41
N GLN A 203 5.16 18.61 -30.55
CA GLN A 203 5.58 18.14 -31.84
C GLN A 203 7.11 18.14 -31.84
N SER A 204 7.73 16.96 -31.98
CA SER A 204 9.11 16.92 -32.43
C SER A 204 9.12 17.54 -33.82
N ARG A 205 9.73 18.72 -33.96
CA ARG A 205 10.28 19.17 -35.24
C ARG A 205 11.65 18.54 -35.43
#